data_AF-A0A2I1HWL4-F1
#
_entry.id   AF-A0A2I1HWL4-F1
#
_cell.length_a   1.000
_cell.length_b   1.000
_cell.length_c   1.000
_cell.angle_alpha   90.00
_cell.angle_beta   90.00
_cell.angle_gamma   90.00
#
_symmetry.space_group_name_H-M   'P 1'
#
loop_
_entity.id
_entity.type
_entity.pdbx_description
1 polymer ?
#
loop_
_entity_poly.entity_id
_entity_poly.type
_entity_poly.pdbx_seq_one_letter_code
_entity_poly.pdbx_strand_id
1 'polypeptide(L)'
;MHGLFENIAPAMLRHWFGTFFKKDFASECVLSKSIWNEIRTIMEKNQKNMSLDFGRPSIDIQKHFAEFKAENWTNWVILYSLPLLQNYLPERYLNRWAKFVHAVKLCLKKNISI
;
A
#
# COMPACT_ATOMS: atom_id res chain seq x y z
N MET A 1 -2.70 -15.85 6.07
CA MET A 1 -2.39 -14.43 5.80
C MET A 1 -1.47 -14.19 4.61
N HIS A 2 -0.64 -15.16 4.22
CA HIS A 2 0.22 -15.08 3.03
C HIS A 2 -0.53 -14.58 1.77
N GLY A 3 -1.70 -15.16 1.46
CA GLY A 3 -2.50 -14.74 0.30
C GLY A 3 -3.05 -13.30 0.33
N LEU A 4 -3.20 -12.67 1.50
CA LEU A 4 -3.62 -11.26 1.58
C LEU A 4 -2.51 -10.32 1.06
N PHE A 5 -1.27 -10.67 1.39
CA PHE A 5 -0.08 -9.90 1.04
C PHE A 5 0.50 -10.27 -0.32
N GLU A 6 0.31 -11.51 -0.79
CA GLU A 6 0.80 -11.96 -2.09
C GLU A 6 -0.17 -11.74 -3.25
N ASN A 7 -1.47 -11.63 -2.97
CA ASN A 7 -2.47 -11.49 -4.03
C ASN A 7 -3.17 -10.14 -3.97
N ILE A 8 -3.83 -9.81 -2.85
CA ILE A 8 -4.72 -8.64 -2.79
C ILE A 8 -3.93 -7.34 -2.78
N ALA A 9 -2.91 -7.21 -1.92
CA ALA A 9 -2.13 -5.97 -1.84
C ALA A 9 -1.39 -5.64 -3.17
N PRO A 10 -0.73 -6.61 -3.85
CA PRO A 10 -0.11 -6.36 -5.16
C PRO A 10 -1.14 -6.08 -6.25
N ALA A 11 -2.28 -6.76 -6.25
CA ALA A 11 -3.37 -6.51 -7.19
C ALA A 11 -3.91 -5.09 -7.08
N MET A 12 -4.18 -4.62 -5.86
CA MET A 12 -4.65 -3.26 -5.61
C MET A 12 -3.63 -2.20 -6.00
N LEU A 13 -2.35 -2.44 -5.69
CA LEU A 13 -1.29 -1.55 -6.13
C LEU A 13 -1.21 -1.45 -7.66
N ARG A 14 -1.25 -2.59 -8.37
CA ARG A 14 -1.31 -2.61 -9.84
C ARG A 14 -2.55 -1.90 -10.37
N HIS A 15 -3.67 -1.96 -9.65
CA HIS A 15 -4.90 -1.27 -10.05
C HIS A 15 -4.73 0.25 -9.98
N TRP A 16 -4.13 0.76 -8.91
CA TRP A 16 -3.81 2.19 -8.79
C TRP A 16 -2.75 2.67 -9.78
N PHE A 17 -1.84 1.79 -10.22
CA PHE A 17 -0.93 2.05 -11.34
C PHE A 17 -1.59 1.95 -12.73
N GLY A 18 -2.83 1.48 -12.82
CA GLY A 18 -3.53 1.23 -14.09
C GLY A 18 -3.03 0.00 -14.85
N THR A 19 -2.18 -0.84 -14.26
CA THR A 19 -1.58 -2.03 -14.92
C THR A 19 -2.29 -3.35 -14.60
N PHE A 20 -3.37 -3.29 -13.83
CA PHE A 20 -4.10 -4.49 -13.40
C PHE A 20 -4.94 -5.13 -14.52
N PHE A 21 -5.61 -4.33 -15.35
CA PHE A 21 -6.40 -4.82 -16.48
C PHE A 21 -5.67 -4.58 -17.80
N LYS A 22 -5.77 -5.53 -18.75
CA LYS A 22 -5.15 -5.42 -20.09
C LYS A 22 -5.86 -4.42 -21.01
N LYS A 23 -7.09 -4.01 -20.68
CA LYS A 23 -7.85 -2.96 -21.37
C LYS A 23 -7.91 -1.75 -20.47
N ASP A 24 -7.80 -0.56 -21.06
CA ASP A 24 -7.90 0.74 -20.39
C ASP A 24 -9.29 0.93 -19.77
N PHE A 25 -9.49 0.32 -18.61
CA PHE A 25 -10.54 0.72 -17.70
C PHE A 25 -10.00 1.93 -16.95
N ALA A 26 -10.35 3.12 -17.42
CA ALA A 26 -10.17 4.35 -16.66
C ALA A 26 -11.10 4.29 -15.44
N SER A 27 -10.60 3.69 -14.35
CA SER A 27 -11.25 3.79 -13.06
C SER A 27 -10.80 5.08 -12.38
N GLU A 28 -11.70 5.72 -11.64
CA GLU A 28 -11.38 6.87 -10.78
C GLU A 28 -10.34 6.53 -9.68
N CYS A 29 -9.86 5.29 -9.61
CA CYS A 29 -8.79 4.86 -8.72
C CYS A 29 -7.40 4.84 -9.37
N VAL A 30 -7.30 5.03 -10.69
CA VAL A 30 -6.00 5.04 -11.37
C VAL A 30 -5.33 6.39 -11.12
N LEU A 31 -4.16 6.36 -10.51
CA LEU A 31 -3.37 7.55 -10.20
C LEU A 31 -2.40 7.85 -11.33
N SER A 32 -2.22 9.14 -11.63
CA SER A 32 -1.27 9.58 -12.65
C SER A 32 0.18 9.36 -12.21
N LYS A 33 1.09 9.35 -13.19
CA LYS A 33 2.54 9.23 -12.93
C LYS A 33 3.08 10.39 -12.08
N SER A 34 2.52 11.60 -12.20
CA SER A 34 2.93 12.76 -11.40
C SER A 34 2.59 12.57 -9.92
N ILE A 35 1.38 12.09 -9.62
CA ILE A 35 0.96 11.75 -8.25
C ILE A 35 1.88 10.69 -7.65
N TRP A 36 2.19 9.64 -8.41
CA TRP A 36 3.11 8.61 -7.94
C TRP A 36 4.51 9.14 -7.65
N ASN A 37 5.00 10.10 -8.44
CA ASN A 37 6.28 10.75 -8.16
C ASN A 37 6.24 11.60 -6.89
N GLU A 38 5.14 12.29 -6.62
CA GLU A 38 4.96 13.04 -5.37
C GLU A 38 4.94 12.09 -4.15
N ILE A 39 4.20 10.99 -4.24
CA ILE A 39 4.20 9.93 -3.22
C ILE A 39 5.62 9.42 -2.98
N ARG A 40 6.41 9.17 -4.04
CA ARG A 40 7.81 8.75 -3.90
C ARG A 40 8.62 9.80 -3.12
N THR A 41 8.54 11.07 -3.49
CA THR A 41 9.27 12.14 -2.80
C THR A 41 8.89 12.25 -1.32
N ILE A 42 7.59 12.08 -1.00
CA ILE A 42 7.12 12.03 0.39
C ILE A 42 7.74 10.84 1.13
N MET A 43 7.77 9.66 0.51
CA MET A 43 8.36 8.46 1.11
C MET A 43 9.87 8.63 1.35
N GLU A 44 10.62 9.15 0.37
CA GLU A 44 12.07 9.40 0.48
C GLU A 44 12.40 10.43 1.58
N LYS A 45 11.58 11.49 1.70
CA LYS A 45 11.75 12.49 2.76
C LYS A 45 11.51 11.90 4.15
N ASN A 46 10.45 11.10 4.30
CA ASN A 46 10.09 10.49 5.57
C ASN A 46 11.00 9.32 5.95
N GLN A 47 11.66 8.68 4.97
CA GLN A 47 12.62 7.60 5.20
C GLN A 47 13.72 8.00 6.19
N LYS A 48 14.22 9.24 6.09
CA LYS A 48 15.29 9.75 6.95
C LYS A 48 14.87 9.93 8.41
N ASN A 49 13.56 10.08 8.66
CA ASN A 49 13.00 10.38 9.97
C ASN A 49 12.31 9.15 10.60
N MET A 50 12.34 8.01 9.93
CA MET A 50 11.65 6.81 10.37
C MET A 50 12.48 6.07 11.43
N SER A 51 11.91 5.86 12.62
CA SER A 51 12.57 5.04 13.65
C SER A 51 12.77 3.61 13.13
N LEU A 52 13.92 3.02 13.47
CA LEU A 52 14.23 1.60 13.19
C LEU A 52 13.20 0.65 13.80
N ASP A 53 12.47 1.08 14.83
CA ASP A 53 11.40 0.32 15.48
C ASP A 53 10.21 0.01 14.56
N PHE A 54 10.02 0.79 13.49
CA PHE A 54 8.98 0.56 12.50
C PHE A 54 9.40 -0.40 11.38
N GLY A 55 10.59 -1.00 11.49
CA GLY A 55 11.13 -1.95 10.53
C GLY A 55 11.88 -1.29 9.38
N ARG A 56 12.09 -2.04 8.30
CA ARG A 56 12.89 -1.57 7.16
C ARG A 56 12.19 -0.38 6.49
N PRO A 57 12.89 0.74 6.27
CA PRO A 57 12.31 1.89 5.58
C PRO A 57 11.77 1.50 4.21
N SER A 58 10.63 2.06 3.83
CA SER A 58 9.98 1.72 2.56
C SER A 58 10.94 1.90 1.38
N ILE A 59 11.06 0.85 0.58
CA ILE A 59 11.73 0.87 -0.73
C ILE A 59 10.82 1.61 -1.71
N ASP A 60 11.39 2.29 -2.71
CA ASP A 60 10.66 2.93 -3.81
C ASP A 60 9.63 1.96 -4.40
N ILE A 61 8.36 2.19 -4.07
CA ILE A 61 7.29 1.27 -4.40
C ILE A 61 7.06 1.19 -5.91
N GLN A 62 7.41 2.23 -6.67
CA GLN A 62 7.25 2.17 -8.12
C GLN A 62 8.27 1.24 -8.79
N LYS A 63 9.49 1.13 -8.24
CA LYS A 63 10.57 0.35 -8.86
C LYS A 63 10.63 -1.09 -8.37
N HIS A 64 10.27 -1.33 -7.11
CA HIS A 64 10.59 -2.60 -6.46
C HIS A 64 9.38 -3.37 -5.93
N PHE A 65 8.13 -2.96 -6.21
CA PHE A 65 6.96 -3.69 -5.68
C PHE A 65 6.92 -5.16 -6.13
N ALA A 66 7.52 -5.51 -7.28
CA ALA A 66 7.63 -6.90 -7.73
C ALA A 66 8.55 -7.77 -6.84
N GLU A 67 9.49 -7.14 -6.12
CA GLU A 67 10.47 -7.79 -5.23
C GLU A 67 10.05 -7.70 -3.76
N PHE A 68 8.86 -7.14 -3.47
CA PHE A 68 8.39 -7.00 -2.11
C PHE A 68 8.17 -8.37 -1.46
N LYS A 69 8.88 -8.58 -0.34
CA LYS A 69 8.64 -9.71 0.57
C LYS A 69 7.41 -9.45 1.43
N ALA A 70 6.93 -10.47 2.12
CA ALA A 70 5.75 -10.39 2.99
C ALA A 70 5.82 -9.24 4.02
N GLU A 71 6.99 -8.96 4.58
CA GLU A 71 7.20 -7.84 5.51
C GLU A 71 6.99 -6.48 4.83
N ASN A 72 7.52 -6.28 3.62
CA ASN A 72 7.33 -5.05 2.85
C ASN A 72 5.84 -4.83 2.55
N TRP A 73 5.12 -5.88 2.16
CA TRP A 73 3.68 -5.81 1.93
C TRP A 73 2.89 -5.53 3.21
N THR A 74 3.33 -6.09 4.34
CA THR A 74 2.74 -5.83 5.65
C THR A 74 2.87 -4.35 6.01
N ASN A 75 4.07 -3.78 5.88
CA ASN A 75 4.33 -2.37 6.16
C ASN A 75 3.56 -1.46 5.19
N TRP A 76 3.53 -1.80 3.90
CA TRP A 76 2.73 -1.07 2.90
C TRP A 76 1.25 -1.00 3.29
N VAL A 77 0.62 -2.15 3.56
CA VAL A 77 -0.81 -2.21 3.86
C VAL A 77 -1.13 -1.49 5.17
N ILE A 78 -0.33 -1.69 6.22
CA ILE A 78 -0.69 -1.29 7.60
C ILE A 78 -0.30 0.16 7.91
N LEU A 79 0.87 0.59 7.42
CA LEU A 79 1.52 1.83 7.82
C LEU A 79 1.44 2.88 6.72
N TYR A 80 1.78 2.53 5.48
CA TYR A 80 2.04 3.52 4.43
C TYR A 80 0.84 3.82 3.53
N SER A 81 0.08 2.80 3.13
CA SER A 81 -0.91 2.94 2.05
C SER A 81 -1.98 3.98 2.34
N LEU A 82 -2.58 3.99 3.53
CA LEU A 82 -3.63 4.96 3.89
C LEU A 82 -3.12 6.41 3.90
N PRO A 83 -2.09 6.80 4.69
CA PRO A 83 -1.64 8.19 4.73
C PRO A 83 -1.07 8.66 3.39
N LEU A 84 -0.47 7.77 2.59
CA LEU A 84 0.05 8.14 1.28
C LEU A 84 -1.04 8.30 0.22
N LEU A 85 -2.17 7.60 0.33
CA LEU A 85 -3.24 7.65 -0.68
C LEU A 85 -4.40 8.59 -0.32
N GLN A 86 -4.48 9.04 0.94
CA GLN A 86 -5.65 9.77 1.44
C GLN A 86 -6.02 11.04 0.66
N ASN A 87 -5.03 11.72 0.08
CA ASN A 87 -5.22 12.96 -0.65
C ASN A 87 -5.40 12.75 -2.17
N TYR A 88 -5.22 11.52 -2.66
CA TYR A 88 -5.19 11.23 -4.09
C TYR A 88 -6.31 10.31 -4.55
N LEU A 89 -6.82 9.44 -3.66
CA LEU A 89 -7.95 8.57 -3.97
C LEU A 89 -9.28 9.22 -3.56
N PRO A 90 -10.35 9.04 -4.35
CA PRO A 90 -11.69 9.43 -3.92
C PRO A 90 -12.07 8.72 -2.61
N GLU A 91 -12.74 9.43 -1.72
CA GLU A 91 -13.06 8.99 -0.35
C GLU A 91 -13.74 7.61 -0.33
N ARG A 92 -14.64 7.35 -1.30
CA ARG A 92 -15.34 6.06 -1.43
C ARG A 92 -14.39 4.86 -1.55
N TYR A 93 -13.26 5.03 -2.24
CA TYR A 93 -12.27 3.97 -2.45
C TYR A 93 -11.30 3.87 -1.29
N LEU A 94 -10.89 5.03 -0.75
CA LEU A 94 -10.06 5.09 0.44
C LEU A 94 -10.76 4.40 1.63
N ASN A 95 -12.05 4.65 1.85
CA ASN A 95 -12.85 4.03 2.91
C ASN A 95 -12.94 2.50 2.74
N ARG A 96 -13.04 1.99 1.51
CA ARG A 96 -13.04 0.54 1.24
C ARG A 96 -11.66 -0.06 1.53
N TRP A 97 -10.59 0.61 1.12
CA TRP A 97 -9.24 0.19 1.43
C TRP A 97 -8.96 0.23 2.94
N ALA A 98 -9.44 1.24 3.65
CA ALA A 98 -9.32 1.35 5.10
C ALA A 98 -9.98 0.17 5.83
N LYS A 99 -11.15 -0.28 5.37
CA LYS A 99 -11.80 -1.50 5.89
C LYS A 99 -10.94 -2.75 5.67
N PHE A 100 -10.31 -2.88 4.50
CA PHE A 100 -9.37 -3.97 4.23
C PHE A 100 -8.14 -3.90 5.15
N VAL A 101 -7.51 -2.73 5.28
CA VAL A 101 -6.37 -2.53 6.19
C VAL A 101 -6.75 -2.86 7.63
N HIS A 102 -7.95 -2.46 8.06
CA HIS A 102 -8.47 -2.80 9.39
C HIS A 102 -8.64 -4.31 9.58
N ALA A 103 -9.23 -5.01 8.60
CA ALA A 103 -9.35 -6.47 8.64
C ALA A 103 -7.98 -7.16 8.71
N VAL A 104 -7.01 -6.70 7.92
CA VAL A 104 -5.62 -7.22 7.96
C VAL A 104 -4.99 -7.01 9.34
N LYS A 105 -5.16 -5.82 9.95
CA LYS A 105 -4.70 -5.53 11.32
C LYS A 105 -5.33 -6.48 12.35
N LEU A 106 -6.62 -6.78 12.22
CA LEU A 106 -7.31 -7.74 13.09
C LEU A 106 -6.75 -9.16 12.92
N CYS A 107 -6.47 -9.60 11.69
CA CYS A 107 -5.88 -10.91 11.44
C CYS A 107 -4.43 -11.04 11.96
N LEU A 108 -3.70 -9.91 12.06
CA LEU A 108 -2.33 -9.86 12.58
C LEU A 108 -2.23 -9.71 14.09
N LYS A 109 -3.27 -9.22 14.76
CA LYS A 109 -3.33 -9.30 16.22
C LYS A 109 -3.29 -10.78 16.60
N LYS A 110 -2.20 -11.21 17.25
CA LYS A 110 -2.18 -12.50 17.93
C LYS A 110 -3.34 -12.51 18.93
N ASN A 111 -4.31 -13.40 18.74
CA ASN A 111 -5.17 -13.80 19.84
C ASN A 111 -4.27 -14.51 20.85
N ILE A 112 -3.94 -13.82 21.93
CA ILE A 112 -3.50 -14.50 23.14
C ILE A 112 -4.78 -15.15 23.68
N SER A 113 -5.06 -16.37 23.21
CA SER A 113 -6.00 -17.23 23.90
C SER A 113 -5.27 -17.76 25.12
N ILE A 114 -5.70 -17.29 26.29
CA ILE A 114 -5.35 -17.83 27.62
C ILE A 114 -5.94 -19.22 27.75
#